data_AF-A0A963BB08-F1
#
_entry.id   AF-A0A963BB08-F1
#
_cell.length_a   1.000
_cell.length_b   1.000
_cell.length_c   1.000
_cell.angle_alpha   90.00
_cell.angle_beta   90.00
_cell.angle_gamma   90.00
#
_symmetry.space_group_name_H-M   'P 1'
#
loop_
_entity.id
_entity.type
_entity.pdbx_description
1 polymer ?
#
loop_
_entity_poly.entity_id
_entity_poly.type
_entity_poly.pdbx_seq_one_letter_code
_entity_poly.pdbx_strand_id
1 'polypeptide(L)' 'MLKVHSEPPKQAALANSGPAIFALGFRPFFSAAGVAAVILIPVWILIWMGRLEIPHYYGSVGWHSHEMLFGYAAAIIAG' A
#
# COMPACT_ATOMS: atom_id res chain seq x y z
N MET A 1 -48.36 -10.35 7.77
CA MET A 1 -46.95 -10.34 8.25
C MET A 1 -46.15 -11.33 7.43
N LEU A 2 -45.46 -10.89 6.37
CA LEU A 2 -44.60 -11.72 5.53
C LEU A 2 -43.19 -11.74 6.13
N LYS A 3 -42.80 -12.85 6.76
CA LYS A 3 -41.40 -13.12 7.14
C LYS A 3 -40.64 -13.47 5.86
N VAL A 4 -40.06 -12.47 5.22
CA VAL A 4 -39.06 -12.68 4.16
C VAL A 4 -37.82 -13.27 4.84
N HIS A 5 -37.66 -14.58 4.74
CA HIS A 5 -36.43 -15.26 5.11
C HIS A 5 -35.45 -15.05 3.95
N SER A 6 -34.79 -13.89 3.94
CA SER A 6 -33.65 -13.65 3.07
C SER A 6 -32.46 -14.40 3.67
N GLU A 7 -32.24 -15.64 3.24
CA GLU A 7 -30.95 -16.29 3.43
C GLU A 7 -29.88 -15.37 2.81
N PRO A 8 -28.83 -14.98 3.57
CA PRO A 8 -27.75 -14.20 3.00
C PRO A 8 -27.16 -15.00 1.83
N PRO A 9 -26.85 -14.36 0.70
CA PRO A 9 -26.30 -15.06 -0.46
C PRO A 9 -25.09 -15.84 0.02
N LYS A 10 -25.16 -17.17 -0.12
CA LYS A 10 -24.08 -18.08 0.23
C LYS A 10 -22.85 -17.54 -0.45
N GLN A 11 -21.94 -16.97 0.33
CA GLN A 11 -20.65 -16.54 -0.17
C GLN A 11 -20.04 -17.82 -0.73
N ALA A 12 -20.11 -17.99 -2.05
CA ALA A 12 -19.50 -19.10 -2.73
C ALA A 12 -18.02 -18.92 -2.42
N ALA A 13 -17.57 -19.63 -1.39
CA ALA A 13 -16.20 -19.67 -0.98
C ALA A 13 -15.43 -19.94 -2.26
N LEU A 14 -14.70 -18.92 -2.73
CA LEU A 14 -13.90 -18.98 -3.94
C LEU A 14 -12.78 -19.98 -3.64
N ALA A 15 -13.13 -21.26 -3.71
CA ALA A 15 -12.38 -22.39 -3.16
C ALA A 15 -11.12 -22.70 -3.98
N ASN A 16 -10.72 -21.81 -4.88
CA ASN A 16 -9.45 -21.77 -5.60
C ASN A 16 -9.21 -20.37 -6.17
N SER A 17 -9.11 -19.36 -5.30
CA SER A 17 -8.49 -18.10 -5.72
C SER A 17 -6.99 -18.29 -5.60
N GLY A 18 -6.21 -18.03 -6.66
CA GLY A 18 -4.74 -17.98 -6.58
C GLY A 18 -4.24 -17.02 -5.50
N PRO A 19 -2.92 -16.76 -5.40
CA PRO A 19 -2.35 -15.92 -4.35
C PRO A 19 -3.17 -14.62 -4.20
N ALA A 20 -3.63 -14.32 -2.99
CA ALA A 20 -4.62 -13.25 -2.75
C ALA A 20 -4.19 -11.87 -3.27
N ILE A 21 -2.89 -11.67 -3.47
CA ILE A 21 -2.28 -10.48 -4.07
C ILE A 21 -2.73 -10.30 -5.54
N PHE A 22 -2.98 -11.38 -6.27
CA PHE A 22 -3.42 -11.38 -7.67
C PHE A 22 -4.94 -11.57 -7.83
N ALA A 23 -5.69 -11.72 -6.74
CA ALA A 23 -7.12 -12.01 -6.80
C ALA A 23 -7.96 -10.85 -7.35
N LEU A 24 -7.48 -9.60 -7.22
CA LEU A 24 -8.07 -8.43 -7.87
C LEU A 24 -6.93 -7.56 -8.44
N GLY A 25 -7.10 -7.03 -9.66
CA GLY A 25 -6.04 -6.35 -10.42
C GLY A 25 -5.42 -5.12 -9.74
N PHE A 26 -6.07 -4.59 -8.71
CA PHE A 26 -5.65 -3.43 -7.93
C PHE A 26 -4.84 -3.80 -6.66
N ARG A 27 -5.04 -5.01 -6.11
CA ARG A 27 -4.36 -5.49 -4.90
C ARG A 27 -2.83 -5.56 -4.96
N PRO A 28 -2.17 -5.79 -6.11
CA PRO A 28 -0.73 -5.75 -6.21
C PRO A 28 -0.16 -4.36 -5.87
N PHE A 29 -0.79 -3.29 -6.36
CA PHE A 29 -0.34 -1.91 -6.11
C PHE A 29 -0.57 -1.50 -4.66
N PHE A 30 -1.71 -1.87 -4.09
CA PHE A 30 -1.97 -1.66 -2.66
C PHE A 30 -0.97 -2.42 -1.77
N SER A 31 -0.63 -3.66 -2.14
CA SER A 31 0.39 -4.45 -1.42
C SER A 31 1.79 -3.83 -1.58
N ALA A 32 2.12 -3.32 -2.77
CA ALA A 32 3.37 -2.60 -3.03
C ALA A 32 3.47 -1.32 -2.20
N ALA A 33 2.36 -0.59 -1.99
CA ALA A 33 2.33 0.54 -1.06
C ALA A 33 2.65 0.10 0.38
N GLY A 34 2.10 -1.02 0.83
CA GLY A 34 2.43 -1.60 2.14
C GLY A 34 3.93 -1.94 2.27
N VAL A 35 4.53 -2.55 1.26
CA VAL A 35 5.98 -2.82 1.22
C VAL A 35 6.78 -1.51 1.21
N ALA A 36 6.35 -0.52 0.43
CA ALA A 36 6.98 0.79 0.39
C ALA A 36 6.97 1.49 1.75
N ALA A 37 5.87 1.41 2.51
CA ALA A 37 5.80 1.96 3.87
C ALA A 37 6.82 1.29 4.81
N VAL A 38 6.95 -0.03 4.75
CA VAL A 38 7.91 -0.79 5.57
C VAL A 38 9.35 -0.42 5.24
N ILE A 39 9.65 0.00 4.01
CA ILE A 39 11.00 0.41 3.58
C ILE A 39 11.25 1.90 3.86
N LEU A 40 10.30 2.77 3.52
CA LEU A 40 10.48 4.22 3.60
C LEU A 40 10.57 4.72 5.04
N ILE A 41 9.91 4.07 6.00
CA ILE A 41 10.00 4.42 7.42
C ILE A 41 11.44 4.24 7.96
N PRO A 42 12.08 3.06 7.86
CA PRO A 42 13.49 2.88 8.24
C PRO A 42 14.44 3.81 7.48
N VAL A 43 14.26 3.97 6.18
CA VAL A 43 15.10 4.87 5.37
C VAL A 43 15.01 6.29 5.90
N TRP A 44 13.80 6.77 6.18
CA TRP A 44 13.59 8.10 6.76
C TRP A 44 14.28 8.26 8.12
N ILE A 45 14.17 7.28 9.01
CA ILE A 45 14.84 7.29 10.31
C ILE A 45 16.36 7.37 10.15
N LEU A 46 16.94 6.57 9.25
CA LEU A 46 18.39 6.57 9.02
C LEU A 46 18.90 7.89 8.45
N ILE A 47 18.13 8.52 7.55
CA ILE A 47 18.42 9.87 7.04
C ILE A 47 18.35 10.87 8.19
N TRP A 48 17.36 10.74 9.06
CA TRP A 48 17.20 11.68 10.17
C TRP A 48 18.30 11.53 11.23
N MET A 49 18.82 10.31 11.41
CA MET A 49 20.01 10.05 12.23
C MET A 49 21.32 10.50 11.57
N GLY A 50 21.29 11.05 10.36
CA GLY A 50 22.48 11.44 9.60
C GLY A 50 23.33 10.25 9.13
N ARG A 51 22.77 9.03 9.10
CA ARG A 51 23.48 7.81 8.67
C ARG A 51 23.36 7.54 7.17
N LEU A 52 22.44 8.24 6.51
CA LEU A 52 22.23 8.20 5.06
C LEU A 52 22.22 9.63 4.54
N GLU A 53 23.15 9.95 3.65
CA GLU A 53 23.18 11.21 2.92
C GLU A 53 22.32 11.09 1.65
N ILE A 54 21.46 12.08 1.43
CA ILE A 54 20.46 12.12 0.35
C ILE A 54 20.76 13.35 -0.53
N PRO A 55 20.45 13.32 -1.84
CA PRO A 55 20.76 14.43 -2.73
C PRO A 55 20.27 15.78 -2.23
N HIS A 56 21.16 16.77 -2.24
CA HIS A 56 20.93 18.12 -1.70
C HIS A 56 19.91 18.97 -2.49
N TYR A 57 19.36 18.49 -3.61
CA TYR A 57 18.56 19.32 -4.52
C TYR A 57 17.31 19.94 -3.84
N TYR A 58 16.67 19.22 -2.92
CA TYR A 58 15.55 19.72 -2.11
C TYR A 58 15.68 19.41 -0.60
N GLY A 59 16.83 18.90 -0.17
CA GLY A 59 17.09 18.52 1.23
C GLY A 59 16.32 17.29 1.69
N SER A 60 16.60 16.82 2.92
CA SER A 60 16.07 15.57 3.47
C SER A 60 14.54 15.57 3.57
N VAL A 61 13.96 16.68 4.05
CA VAL A 61 12.50 16.84 4.17
C VAL A 61 11.84 16.85 2.79
N GLY A 62 12.40 17.60 1.83
CA GLY A 62 11.88 17.64 0.46
C GLY A 62 11.92 16.29 -0.22
N TRP A 63 12.98 15.50 -0.01
CA TRP A 63 13.07 14.13 -0.50
C TRP A 63 11.98 13.24 0.11
N HIS A 64 11.81 13.28 1.43
CA HIS A 64 10.79 12.49 2.10
C HIS A 64 9.38 12.83 1.59
N SER A 65 9.07 14.11 1.44
CA SER A 65 7.78 14.55 0.87
C SER A 65 7.60 14.07 -0.57
N HIS A 66 8.65 14.09 -1.39
CA HIS A 66 8.61 13.59 -2.77
C HIS A 66 8.29 12.09 -2.81
N GLU A 67 8.98 11.27 -2.01
CA GLU A 67 8.74 9.81 -1.96
C GLU A 67 7.33 9.47 -1.45
N MET A 68 6.80 10.23 -0.48
CA MET A 68 5.42 10.04 0.00
C MET A 68 4.37 10.38 -1.06
N LEU A 69 4.59 11.45 -1.82
CA LEU A 69 3.58 11.96 -2.76
C LEU A 69 3.61 11.25 -4.12
N PHE A 70 4.79 11.00 -4.67
CA PHE A 70 4.94 10.42 -6.01
C PHE A 70 5.18 8.91 -6.01
N GLY A 71 5.68 8.34 -4.90
CA GLY A 71 5.88 6.91 -4.74
C GLY A 71 4.72 6.25 -4.00
N TYR A 72 4.63 6.51 -2.70
CA TYR A 72 3.69 5.82 -1.81
C TYR A 72 2.21 6.13 -2.16
N ALA A 73 1.83 7.40 -2.27
CA ALA A 73 0.46 7.77 -2.60
C ALA A 73 0.05 7.29 -4.00
N ALA A 74 0.95 7.33 -4.99
CA ALA A 74 0.69 6.80 -6.32
C ALA A 74 0.43 5.28 -6.30
N ALA A 75 1.20 4.52 -5.51
CA ALA A 75 0.99 3.08 -5.33
C ALA A 75 -0.35 2.76 -4.65
N ILE A 76 -0.79 3.59 -3.69
CA ILE A 76 -2.13 3.45 -3.09
C ILE A 76 -3.22 3.76 -4.11
N ILE A 77 -3.13 4.88 -4.83
CA ILE A 77 -4.18 5.32 -5.76
C ILE A 77 -4.35 4.33 -6.92
N ALA A 78 -3.26 3.68 -7.35
CA ALA A 78 -3.29 2.66 -8.39
C ALA A 78 -3.89 1.31 -7.93
N GLY A 79 -4.11 1.10 -6.63
CA GLY A 79 -4.49 -0.19 -6.04
C GLY A 79 -5.72 -0.17 -5.14
#